data_AF-A0A4V1ZUU3-F1
#
_entry.id   AF-A0A4V1ZUU3-F1
#
_cell.length_a   1.000
_cell.length_b   1.000
_cell.length_c   1.000
_cell.angle_alpha   90.00
_cell.angle_beta   90.00
_cell.angle_gamma   90.00
#
_symmetry.space_group_name_H-M   'P 1'
#
loop_
_entity.id
_entity.type
_entity.pdbx_description
1 polymer ?
#
loop_
_entity_poly.entity_id
_entity_poly.type
_entity_poly.pdbx_seq_one_letter_code
_entity_poly.pdbx_strand_id
1 'polypeptide(L)'
;AIAGQWRIAEEEAAKHGKTVDRADWRMVMNVHVAETDEAAMEQVRVGERMETVTYFEDALGRPPGRSEDPLTDGVRAGTTLVGSPETVARGIQNLWDHSEGGFGGFLFRAHDWADREQSWRSYELFARWVMPRFQQSLDMPRASHEWAVANRKTIFGPNVDALRKAFTDAGRDVPDTFHARATGARDMEAETAGG
;
A
#
# COMPACT_ATOMS: atom_id res chain seq x y z
N ALA A 1 -20.43 -9.76 -6.08
CA ALA A 1 -20.11 -11.18 -5.77
C ALA A 1 -19.62 -11.34 -4.34
N ILE A 2 -18.61 -10.58 -3.90
CA ILE A 2 -17.99 -10.67 -2.57
C ILE A 2 -19.02 -10.43 -1.43
N ALA A 3 -19.74 -9.31 -1.44
CA ALA A 3 -20.82 -9.05 -0.48
C ALA A 3 -21.88 -10.17 -0.44
N GLY A 4 -22.18 -10.75 -1.61
CA GLY A 4 -23.11 -11.89 -1.73
C GLY A 4 -22.62 -13.14 -1.02
N GLN A 5 -21.32 -13.45 -1.05
CA GLN A 5 -20.74 -14.60 -0.34
C GLN A 5 -20.87 -14.43 1.18
N TRP A 6 -20.67 -13.21 1.68
CA TRP A 6 -20.89 -12.92 3.10
C TRP A 6 -22.34 -13.09 3.52
N ARG A 7 -23.28 -12.54 2.73
CA ARG A 7 -24.71 -12.68 3.00
C ARG A 7 -25.14 -14.15 3.05
N ILE A 8 -24.61 -15.00 2.17
CA ILE A 8 -24.86 -16.46 2.22
C ILE A 8 -24.34 -17.04 3.55
N ALA A 9 -23.14 -16.66 3.98
CA ALA A 9 -22.59 -17.13 5.25
C ALA A 9 -23.45 -16.70 6.46
N GLU A 10 -23.92 -15.45 6.48
CA GLU A 10 -24.84 -14.95 7.51
C GLU A 10 -26.19 -15.69 7.50
N GLU A 11 -26.80 -15.84 6.32
CA GLU A 11 -28.08 -16.53 6.15
C GLU A 11 -27.99 -17.99 6.60
N GLU A 12 -26.94 -18.72 6.24
CA GLU A 12 -26.76 -20.12 6.66
C GLU A 12 -26.41 -20.24 8.15
N ALA A 13 -25.57 -19.36 8.69
CA ALA A 13 -25.30 -19.34 10.13
C ALA A 13 -26.60 -19.14 10.92
N ALA A 14 -27.43 -18.18 10.51
CA ALA A 14 -28.71 -17.88 11.16
C ALA A 14 -29.68 -19.08 11.12
N LYS A 15 -29.79 -19.78 9.98
CA LYS A 15 -30.62 -21.00 9.85
C LYS A 15 -30.23 -22.09 10.85
N HIS A 16 -28.97 -22.11 11.27
CA HIS A 16 -28.44 -23.08 12.23
C HIS A 16 -28.22 -22.51 13.64
N GLY A 17 -28.81 -21.34 13.96
CA GLY A 17 -28.70 -20.73 15.29
C GLY A 17 -27.29 -20.29 15.66
N LYS A 18 -26.44 -20.02 14.65
CA LYS A 18 -25.07 -19.52 14.79
C LYS A 18 -24.97 -18.08 14.28
N THR A 19 -23.88 -17.42 14.63
CA THR A 19 -23.49 -16.11 14.11
C THR A 19 -22.08 -16.19 13.53
N VAL A 20 -21.79 -15.36 12.54
CA VAL A 20 -20.44 -15.18 11.97
C VAL A 20 -19.99 -13.75 12.22
N ASP A 21 -18.71 -13.56 12.52
CA ASP A 21 -18.12 -12.23 12.71
C ASP A 21 -17.33 -11.81 11.47
N ARG A 22 -17.58 -10.58 11.01
CA ARG A 22 -16.85 -9.94 9.91
C ARG A 22 -15.34 -9.89 10.20
N ALA A 23 -14.98 -9.73 11.47
CA ALA A 23 -13.61 -9.71 11.96
C ALA A 23 -12.89 -11.05 11.79
N ASP A 24 -13.62 -12.16 11.59
CA ASP A 24 -13.07 -13.48 11.32
C ASP A 24 -13.04 -13.82 9.83
N TRP A 25 -13.71 -13.03 8.99
CA TRP A 25 -13.69 -13.24 7.55
C TRP A 25 -12.33 -12.89 6.95
N ARG A 26 -11.79 -13.80 6.15
CA ARG A 26 -10.48 -13.64 5.49
C ARG A 26 -10.64 -13.68 3.98
N MET A 27 -10.06 -12.70 3.30
CA MET A 27 -9.95 -12.70 1.84
C MET A 27 -8.64 -13.36 1.43
N VAL A 28 -8.71 -14.44 0.66
CA VAL A 28 -7.53 -15.16 0.17
C VAL A 28 -7.35 -14.84 -1.31
N MET A 29 -6.19 -14.28 -1.68
CA MET A 29 -5.91 -13.86 -3.06
C MET A 29 -4.58 -14.42 -3.56
N ASN A 30 -4.48 -14.63 -4.88
CA ASN A 30 -3.18 -14.77 -5.54
C ASN A 30 -2.51 -13.40 -5.54
N VAL A 31 -1.29 -13.29 -5.01
CA VAL A 31 -0.62 -12.00 -4.84
C VAL A 31 0.86 -12.12 -5.18
N HIS A 32 1.35 -11.24 -6.06
CA HIS A 32 2.77 -11.07 -6.29
C HIS A 32 3.12 -9.60 -6.50
N VAL A 33 4.09 -9.10 -5.73
CA VAL A 33 4.51 -7.70 -5.76
C VAL A 33 5.94 -7.60 -6.33
N ALA A 34 6.14 -6.74 -7.32
CA ALA A 34 7.47 -6.33 -7.79
C ALA A 34 7.56 -4.81 -7.85
N GLU A 35 8.73 -4.26 -8.20
CA GLU A 35 8.92 -2.81 -8.29
C GLU A 35 8.02 -2.15 -9.35
N THR A 36 7.69 -2.86 -10.43
CA THR A 36 6.77 -2.40 -11.48
C THR A 36 5.73 -3.48 -11.83
N ASP A 37 4.66 -3.07 -12.50
CA ASP A 37 3.61 -3.99 -12.95
C ASP A 37 4.18 -5.01 -13.95
N GLU A 38 5.04 -4.58 -14.87
CA GLU A 38 5.67 -5.42 -15.89
C GLU A 38 6.60 -6.46 -15.26
N ALA A 39 7.41 -6.05 -14.28
CA ALA A 39 8.31 -6.96 -13.58
C ALA A 39 7.54 -8.05 -12.83
N ALA A 40 6.42 -7.69 -12.19
CA ALA A 40 5.60 -8.65 -11.46
C ALA A 40 4.98 -9.69 -12.41
N MET A 41 4.48 -9.25 -13.57
CA MET A 41 3.91 -10.13 -14.59
C MET A 41 4.96 -11.09 -15.15
N GLU A 42 6.15 -10.58 -15.49
CA GLU A 42 7.24 -11.41 -16.03
C GLU A 42 7.68 -12.50 -15.04
N GLN A 43 7.83 -12.14 -13.77
CA GLN A 43 8.29 -13.06 -12.72
C GLN A 43 7.36 -14.26 -12.51
N VAL A 44 6.04 -14.07 -12.64
CA VAL A 44 5.06 -15.13 -12.33
C VAL A 44 4.52 -15.86 -13.56
N ARG A 45 4.67 -15.29 -14.76
CA ARG A 45 4.05 -15.80 -16.00
C ARG A 45 4.28 -17.28 -16.22
N VAL A 46 5.51 -17.74 -16.02
CA VAL A 46 5.90 -19.12 -16.28
C VAL A 46 5.32 -20.08 -15.23
N GLY A 47 5.39 -19.71 -13.95
CA GLY A 47 4.86 -20.55 -12.86
C GLY A 47 3.34 -20.61 -12.83
N GLU A 48 2.65 -19.49 -13.14
CA GLU A 48 1.20 -19.48 -13.30
C GLU A 48 0.77 -20.44 -14.42
N ARG A 49 1.44 -20.38 -15.56
CA ARG A 49 1.12 -21.26 -16.69
C ARG A 49 1.33 -22.73 -16.33
N MET A 50 2.41 -23.04 -15.61
CA MET A 50 2.67 -24.40 -15.13
C MET A 50 1.58 -24.89 -14.18
N GLU A 51 1.16 -24.08 -13.21
CA GLU A 51 0.07 -24.43 -12.30
C GLU A 51 -1.24 -24.65 -13.05
N THR A 52 -1.58 -23.76 -13.98
CA THR A 52 -2.80 -23.88 -14.80
C THR A 52 -2.85 -25.20 -15.55
N VAL A 53 -1.77 -25.58 -16.24
CA VAL A 53 -1.73 -26.84 -16.99
C VAL A 53 -1.67 -28.05 -16.05
N THR A 54 -0.74 -28.08 -15.12
CA THR A 54 -0.47 -29.31 -14.34
C THR A 54 -1.47 -29.55 -13.23
N TYR A 55 -1.85 -28.51 -12.48
CA TYR A 55 -2.75 -28.66 -11.35
C TYR A 55 -4.21 -28.53 -11.79
N PHE A 56 -4.56 -27.47 -12.52
CA PHE A 56 -5.97 -27.23 -12.85
C PHE A 56 -6.46 -28.07 -14.02
N GLU A 57 -5.72 -28.18 -15.13
CA GLU A 57 -6.14 -28.99 -16.28
C GLU A 57 -5.89 -30.48 -16.04
N ASP A 58 -4.64 -30.90 -15.84
CA ASP A 58 -4.30 -32.33 -15.77
C ASP A 58 -4.85 -33.01 -14.51
N ALA A 59 -4.64 -32.43 -13.33
CA ALA A 59 -5.03 -33.07 -12.07
C ALA A 59 -6.51 -32.88 -11.70
N LEU A 60 -7.08 -31.68 -11.92
CA LEU A 60 -8.48 -31.38 -11.59
C LEU A 60 -9.44 -31.55 -12.77
N GLY A 61 -8.95 -31.84 -13.97
CA GLY A 61 -9.79 -32.04 -15.16
C GLY A 61 -10.54 -30.78 -15.59
N ARG A 62 -10.02 -29.59 -15.27
CA ARG A 62 -10.66 -28.33 -15.67
C ARG A 62 -10.65 -28.27 -17.21
N PRO A 63 -11.80 -28.05 -17.86
CA PRO A 63 -11.86 -28.04 -19.31
C PRO A 63 -10.91 -27.00 -19.91
N PRO A 64 -10.12 -27.36 -20.94
CA PRO A 64 -9.24 -26.41 -21.62
C PRO A 64 -10.06 -25.30 -22.29
N GLY A 65 -9.49 -24.09 -22.37
CA GLY A 65 -10.06 -22.97 -23.14
C GLY A 65 -10.94 -21.98 -22.38
N ARG A 66 -10.93 -21.98 -21.03
CA ARG A 66 -11.67 -20.95 -20.26
C ARG A 66 -11.03 -19.55 -20.34
N SER A 67 -9.71 -19.49 -20.54
CA SER A 67 -8.94 -18.28 -20.86
C SER A 67 -7.63 -18.72 -21.53
N GLU A 68 -7.18 -17.97 -22.54
CA GLU A 68 -5.87 -18.17 -23.18
C GLU A 68 -4.73 -17.53 -22.37
N ASP A 69 -5.05 -16.52 -21.55
CA ASP A 69 -4.14 -15.79 -20.66
C ASP A 69 -4.80 -15.55 -19.29
N PRO A 70 -4.95 -16.61 -18.48
CA PRO A 70 -5.65 -16.54 -17.19
C PRO A 70 -5.00 -15.56 -16.20
N LEU A 71 -3.68 -15.35 -16.28
CA LEU A 71 -2.97 -14.38 -15.47
C LEU A 71 -3.45 -12.95 -15.78
N THR A 72 -3.35 -12.53 -17.04
CA THR A 72 -3.76 -11.18 -17.46
C THR A 72 -5.24 -10.95 -17.23
N ASP A 73 -6.09 -11.95 -17.52
CA ASP A 73 -7.52 -11.87 -17.29
C ASP A 73 -7.83 -11.74 -15.79
N GLY A 74 -7.13 -12.50 -14.95
CA GLY A 74 -7.27 -12.44 -13.49
C GLY A 74 -6.86 -11.09 -12.91
N VAL A 75 -5.77 -10.50 -13.41
CA VAL A 75 -5.32 -9.16 -13.01
C VAL A 75 -6.34 -8.11 -13.44
N ARG A 76 -6.82 -8.16 -14.69
CA ARG A 76 -7.84 -7.25 -15.21
C ARG A 76 -9.15 -7.34 -14.43
N ALA A 77 -9.55 -8.55 -14.02
CA ALA A 77 -10.77 -8.79 -13.26
C ALA A 77 -10.62 -8.47 -11.76
N GLY A 78 -9.41 -8.20 -11.27
CA GLY A 78 -9.12 -8.00 -9.84
C GLY A 78 -9.22 -9.29 -9.00
N THR A 79 -9.21 -10.45 -9.65
CA THR A 79 -9.21 -11.77 -8.96
C THR A 79 -7.80 -12.29 -8.69
N THR A 80 -6.79 -11.65 -9.27
CA THR A 80 -5.35 -11.91 -9.08
C THR A 80 -4.65 -10.57 -8.89
N LEU A 81 -3.88 -10.40 -7.82
CA LEU A 81 -3.20 -9.14 -7.49
C LEU A 81 -1.71 -9.26 -7.80
N VAL A 82 -1.34 -9.12 -9.07
CA VAL A 82 0.04 -9.15 -9.54
C VAL A 82 0.40 -7.77 -10.07
N GLY A 83 1.41 -7.12 -9.48
CA GLY A 83 1.84 -5.79 -9.91
C GLY A 83 2.79 -5.07 -8.96
N SER A 84 2.89 -3.77 -9.14
CA SER A 84 3.56 -2.83 -8.23
C SER A 84 2.82 -2.71 -6.90
N PRO A 85 3.46 -2.18 -5.83
CA PRO A 85 2.77 -1.92 -4.56
C PRO A 85 1.53 -1.04 -4.71
N GLU A 86 1.56 -0.07 -5.63
CA GLU A 86 0.42 0.80 -5.91
C GLU A 86 -0.74 0.02 -6.54
N THR A 87 -0.44 -0.79 -7.56
CA THR A 87 -1.45 -1.62 -8.24
C THR A 87 -2.08 -2.62 -7.28
N VAL A 88 -1.27 -3.30 -6.45
CA VAL A 88 -1.77 -4.25 -5.45
C VAL A 88 -2.59 -3.55 -4.36
N ALA A 89 -2.17 -2.38 -3.88
CA ALA A 89 -2.95 -1.59 -2.92
C ALA A 89 -4.32 -1.19 -3.50
N ARG A 90 -4.38 -0.69 -4.74
CA ARG A 90 -5.67 -0.40 -5.40
C ARG A 90 -6.54 -1.65 -5.52
N GLY A 91 -5.93 -2.80 -5.84
CA GLY A 91 -6.64 -4.08 -5.88
C GLY A 91 -7.30 -4.43 -4.55
N ILE A 92 -6.57 -4.29 -3.44
CA ILE A 92 -7.12 -4.53 -2.09
C ILE A 92 -8.22 -3.53 -1.74
N GLN A 93 -8.03 -2.25 -2.09
CA GLN A 93 -9.08 -1.24 -1.88
C GLN A 93 -10.35 -1.60 -2.66
N ASN A 94 -10.22 -2.04 -3.91
CA ASN A 94 -11.36 -2.50 -4.69
C ASN A 94 -12.05 -3.70 -4.01
N LEU A 95 -11.32 -4.68 -3.49
CA LEU A 95 -11.90 -5.81 -2.75
C LEU A 95 -12.65 -5.33 -1.50
N TRP A 96 -12.07 -4.37 -0.77
CA TRP A 96 -12.69 -3.75 0.39
C TRP A 96 -14.01 -3.07 0.02
N ASP A 97 -14.00 -2.23 -1.02
CA ASP A 97 -15.19 -1.48 -1.45
C ASP A 97 -16.32 -2.42 -1.93
N HIS A 98 -15.97 -3.47 -2.69
CA HIS A 98 -16.93 -4.46 -3.19
C HIS A 98 -17.40 -5.47 -2.14
N SER A 99 -16.80 -5.46 -0.95
CA SER A 99 -17.22 -6.33 0.14
C SER A 99 -18.44 -5.81 0.89
N GLU A 100 -18.77 -4.52 0.78
CA GLU A 100 -19.86 -3.86 1.51
C GLU A 100 -19.71 -3.99 3.04
N GLY A 101 -18.61 -3.46 3.58
CA GLY A 101 -18.34 -3.46 5.03
C GLY A 101 -17.05 -4.16 5.45
N GLY A 102 -16.16 -4.45 4.50
CA GLY A 102 -14.81 -4.92 4.76
C GLY A 102 -14.69 -6.41 5.08
N PHE A 103 -13.47 -6.80 5.44
CA PHE A 103 -13.11 -8.14 5.91
C PHE A 103 -12.04 -8.01 7.00
N GLY A 104 -12.03 -8.94 7.96
CA GLY A 104 -11.12 -8.90 9.10
C GLY A 104 -9.66 -9.25 8.80
N GLY A 105 -9.36 -9.82 7.62
CA GLY A 105 -7.98 -10.04 7.22
C GLY A 105 -7.79 -10.44 5.77
N PHE A 106 -6.55 -10.28 5.32
CA PHE A 106 -6.11 -10.56 3.96
C PHE A 106 -5.00 -11.61 4.00
N LEU A 107 -5.14 -12.66 3.20
CA LEU A 107 -4.23 -13.78 3.17
C LEU A 107 -3.72 -14.00 1.75
N PHE A 108 -2.44 -14.35 1.68
CA PHE A 108 -1.80 -14.78 0.45
C PHE A 108 -2.15 -16.24 0.23
N ARG A 109 -2.59 -16.58 -0.97
CA ARG A 109 -2.46 -17.95 -1.45
C ARG A 109 -1.01 -18.13 -1.88
N ALA A 110 -0.25 -18.96 -1.16
CA ALA A 110 1.06 -19.39 -1.63
C ALA A 110 0.87 -20.28 -2.87
N HIS A 111 1.35 -19.81 -4.02
CA HIS A 111 1.13 -20.42 -5.33
C HIS A 111 2.45 -20.80 -6.04
N ASP A 112 3.60 -20.43 -5.48
CA ASP A 112 4.94 -20.77 -5.99
C ASP A 112 5.15 -20.43 -7.48
N TRP A 113 4.61 -19.30 -7.95
CA TRP A 113 4.72 -18.90 -9.37
C TRP A 113 6.07 -18.25 -9.72
N ALA A 114 6.76 -17.70 -8.73
CA ALA A 114 8.05 -17.03 -8.86
C ALA A 114 9.13 -17.80 -8.09
N ASP A 115 10.39 -17.51 -8.36
CA ASP A 115 11.48 -18.12 -7.57
C ASP A 115 11.46 -17.64 -6.10
N ARG A 116 12.32 -18.25 -5.28
CA ARG A 116 12.40 -17.96 -3.84
C ARG A 116 12.75 -16.49 -3.56
N GLU A 117 13.71 -15.93 -4.28
CA GLU A 117 14.20 -14.57 -4.03
C GLU A 117 13.12 -13.56 -4.39
N GLN A 118 12.48 -13.74 -5.54
CA GLN A 118 11.35 -12.92 -6.00
C GLN A 118 10.15 -13.04 -5.07
N SER A 119 9.82 -14.24 -4.60
CA SER A 119 8.71 -14.46 -3.65
C SER A 119 8.95 -13.75 -2.32
N TRP A 120 10.18 -13.83 -1.78
CA TRP A 120 10.54 -13.12 -0.55
C TRP A 120 10.56 -11.61 -0.74
N ARG A 121 11.05 -11.14 -1.89
CA ARG A 121 11.02 -9.72 -2.25
C ARG A 121 9.60 -9.19 -2.34
N SER A 122 8.69 -9.98 -2.92
CA SER A 122 7.26 -9.68 -2.99
C SER A 122 6.65 -9.49 -1.59
N TYR A 123 6.96 -10.39 -0.64
CA TYR A 123 6.50 -10.25 0.74
C TYR A 123 7.08 -9.01 1.43
N GLU A 124 8.36 -8.70 1.21
CA GLU A 124 8.99 -7.50 1.74
C GLU A 124 8.32 -6.22 1.19
N LEU A 125 8.10 -6.15 -0.12
CA LEU A 125 7.46 -5.02 -0.77
C LEU A 125 6.02 -4.85 -0.28
N PHE A 126 5.27 -5.94 -0.16
CA PHE A 126 3.92 -5.92 0.39
C PHE A 126 3.92 -5.39 1.83
N ALA A 127 4.77 -5.93 2.70
CA ALA A 127 4.84 -5.54 4.09
C ALA A 127 5.24 -4.07 4.29
N ARG A 128 6.17 -3.57 3.47
CA ARG A 128 6.66 -2.19 3.58
C ARG A 128 5.73 -1.16 2.94
N TRP A 129 5.14 -1.47 1.79
CA TRP A 129 4.50 -0.45 0.94
C TRP A 129 2.99 -0.61 0.81
N VAL A 130 2.45 -1.79 1.10
CA VAL A 130 1.02 -2.09 0.96
C VAL A 130 0.34 -2.17 2.32
N MET A 131 0.81 -3.04 3.23
CA MET A 131 0.18 -3.25 4.55
C MET A 131 -0.09 -1.95 5.34
N PRO A 132 0.85 -0.98 5.43
CA PRO A 132 0.64 0.21 6.25
C PRO A 132 -0.53 1.10 5.78
N ARG A 133 -0.96 0.97 4.53
CA ARG A 133 -2.09 1.71 3.97
C ARG A 133 -3.44 1.27 4.54
N PHE A 134 -3.53 0.04 5.06
CA PHE A 134 -4.78 -0.56 5.56
C PHE A 134 -4.80 -0.77 7.07
N GLN A 135 -3.69 -0.52 7.76
CA GLN A 135 -3.52 -0.79 9.19
C GLN A 135 -3.45 0.47 10.05
N GLN A 136 -3.68 1.65 9.47
CA GLN A 136 -3.63 2.96 10.17
C GLN A 136 -2.26 3.28 10.82
N SER A 137 -1.22 2.48 10.57
CA SER A 137 0.09 2.62 11.21
C SER A 137 0.84 3.89 10.79
N LEU A 138 0.43 4.51 9.67
CA LEU A 138 1.00 5.77 9.17
C LEU A 138 0.17 7.00 9.50
N ASP A 139 -1.02 6.87 10.09
CA ASP A 139 -1.91 8.01 10.30
C ASP A 139 -1.31 9.05 11.23
N MET A 140 -0.74 8.62 12.36
CA MET A 140 -0.12 9.54 13.32
C MET A 140 1.18 10.18 12.80
N PRO A 141 2.14 9.44 12.23
CA PRO A 141 3.32 10.05 11.61
C PRO A 141 2.96 11.04 10.50
N ARG A 142 1.99 10.69 9.64
CA ARG A 142 1.51 11.56 8.56
C ARG A 142 0.87 12.83 9.11
N ALA A 143 -0.06 12.72 10.05
CA ALA A 143 -0.73 13.85 10.68
C ALA A 143 0.29 14.77 11.39
N SER A 144 1.26 14.18 12.10
CA SER A 144 2.34 14.94 12.75
C SER A 144 3.22 15.68 11.73
N HIS A 145 3.57 15.02 10.62
CA HIS A 145 4.34 15.64 9.54
C HIS A 145 3.56 16.81 8.91
N GLU A 146 2.30 16.58 8.54
CA GLU A 146 1.43 17.61 7.97
C GLU A 146 1.26 18.80 8.91
N TRP A 147 1.05 18.55 10.20
CA TRP A 147 0.97 19.60 11.21
C TRP A 147 2.29 20.39 11.31
N ALA A 148 3.44 19.70 11.36
CA ALA A 148 4.75 20.35 11.44
C ALA A 148 5.02 21.21 10.19
N VAL A 149 4.65 20.72 8.99
CA VAL A 149 4.76 21.47 7.73
C VAL A 149 3.85 22.71 7.76
N ALA A 150 2.59 22.57 8.20
CA ALA A 150 1.64 23.68 8.28
C ALA A 150 2.04 24.75 9.31
N ASN A 151 2.71 24.36 10.39
CA ASN A 151 3.08 25.24 11.50
C ASN A 151 4.57 25.62 11.50
N ARG A 152 5.31 25.28 10.43
CA ARG A 152 6.77 25.43 10.37
C ARG A 152 7.27 26.85 10.66
N LYS A 153 6.51 27.88 10.28
CA LYS A 153 6.84 29.29 10.57
C LYS A 153 6.86 29.56 12.08
N THR A 154 5.83 29.15 12.79
CA THR A 154 5.73 29.31 14.25
C THR A 154 6.79 28.50 14.98
N ILE A 155 7.10 27.30 14.48
CA ILE A 155 8.05 26.38 15.11
C ILE A 155 9.49 26.85 14.93
N PHE A 156 9.87 27.23 13.70
CA PHE A 156 11.27 27.50 13.35
C PHE A 156 11.59 29.00 13.21
N GLY A 157 10.60 29.88 13.12
CA GLY A 157 10.81 31.34 13.07
C GLY A 157 11.62 31.88 14.25
N PRO A 158 11.28 31.55 15.52
CA PRO A 158 12.07 31.98 16.67
C PRO A 158 13.53 31.52 16.65
N ASN A 159 13.82 30.38 16.02
CA ASN A 159 15.19 29.88 15.86
C ASN A 159 16.00 30.76 14.90
N VAL A 160 15.39 31.27 13.83
CA VAL A 160 16.02 32.22 12.91
C VAL A 160 16.38 33.51 13.64
N ASP A 161 15.47 34.05 14.45
CA ASP A 161 15.72 35.28 15.22
C ASP A 161 16.80 35.09 16.29
N ALA A 162 16.78 33.95 16.99
CA ALA A 162 17.79 33.62 17.99
C ALA A 162 19.20 33.49 17.38
N LEU A 163 19.33 32.83 16.22
CA LEU A 163 20.61 32.71 15.51
C LEU A 163 21.10 34.08 15.03
N ARG A 164 20.21 34.93 14.51
CA ARG A 164 20.55 36.31 14.10
C ARG A 164 21.09 37.10 15.29
N LYS A 165 20.39 37.02 16.43
CA LYS A 165 20.80 37.69 17.67
C LYS A 165 22.16 37.18 18.19
N ALA A 166 22.44 35.89 18.08
CA ALA A 166 23.73 35.34 18.52
C ALA A 166 24.92 35.91 17.72
N PHE A 167 24.77 36.16 16.41
CA PHE A 167 25.80 36.86 15.62
C PHE A 167 26.01 38.29 16.12
N THR A 168 24.92 39.04 16.31
CA THR A 168 25.00 40.44 16.77
C THR A 168 25.58 40.57 18.18
N ASP A 169 25.18 39.68 19.11
CA ASP A 169 25.69 39.67 20.49
C ASP A 169 27.19 39.33 20.54
N ALA A 170 27.69 38.56 19.57
CA ALA A 170 29.13 38.27 19.40
C ALA A 170 29.91 39.36 18.66
N GLY A 171 29.28 40.48 18.32
CA GLY A 171 29.89 41.58 17.56
C GLY A 171 30.25 41.20 16.12
N ARG A 172 29.56 40.22 15.54
CA ARG A 172 29.77 39.76 14.16
C ARG A 172 28.58 40.10 13.29
N ASP A 173 28.85 40.46 12.04
CA ASP A 173 27.79 40.59 11.04
C ASP A 173 27.16 39.23 10.73
N VAL A 174 25.86 39.24 10.45
CA VAL A 174 25.12 38.06 10.01
C VAL A 174 25.58 37.73 8.59
N PRO A 175 26.12 36.53 8.32
CA PRO A 175 26.66 36.20 6.99
C PRO A 175 25.57 36.24 5.90
N ASP A 176 25.91 36.64 4.67
CA ASP A 176 24.95 36.64 3.54
C ASP A 176 24.36 35.25 3.25
N THR A 177 25.09 34.19 3.60
CA THR A 177 24.63 32.79 3.47
C THR A 177 23.73 32.31 4.62
N PHE A 178 23.41 33.17 5.58
CA PHE A 178 22.61 32.84 6.77
C PHE A 178 21.28 32.22 6.40
N HIS A 179 20.57 32.81 5.43
CA HIS A 179 19.26 32.34 5.00
C HIS A 179 19.29 30.97 4.30
N ALA A 180 20.41 30.63 3.67
CA ALA A 180 20.61 29.32 3.04
C ALA A 180 20.93 28.20 4.03
N ARG A 181 21.30 28.53 5.27
CA ARG A 181 21.81 27.57 6.27
C ARG A 181 20.95 27.46 7.52
N ALA A 182 20.21 28.50 7.89
CA ALA A 182 19.40 28.50 9.08
C ALA A 182 18.07 27.74 8.86
N THR A 183 17.84 26.72 9.68
CA THR A 183 16.56 26.00 9.72
C THR A 183 15.41 26.98 10.02
N GLY A 184 14.44 27.06 9.10
CA GLY A 184 13.31 27.99 9.16
C GLY A 184 13.47 29.25 8.32
N ALA A 185 14.68 29.62 7.90
CA ALA A 185 14.92 30.91 7.24
C ALA A 185 14.25 31.04 5.86
N ARG A 186 14.09 29.93 5.12
CA ARG A 186 13.35 29.90 3.84
C ARG A 186 11.93 30.44 3.95
N ASP A 187 11.26 30.22 5.08
CA ASP A 187 9.86 30.60 5.23
C ASP A 187 9.68 32.03 5.74
N MET A 188 10.76 32.65 6.22
CA MET A 188 10.78 34.04 6.70
C MET A 188 11.05 35.04 5.55
N GLU A 189 11.73 34.63 4.48
CA GLU A 189 12.00 35.50 3.31
C GLU A 189 10.75 35.82 2.48
N ALA A 190 9.75 34.93 2.47
CA ALA A 190 8.54 35.11 1.67
C ALA A 190 7.67 36.31 2.10
N GLU A 191 7.92 36.90 3.29
CA GLU A 191 7.20 38.09 3.78
C GLU A 191 7.86 39.40 3.34
N THR A 192 9.16 39.44 3.10
CA THR A 192 9.88 40.66 2.70
C THR A 192 9.74 40.99 1.21
N ALA A 193 9.35 40.03 0.37
CA ALA A 193 9.18 40.23 -1.08
C ALA A 193 7.73 40.57 -1.50
N GLY A 194 6.79 40.64 -0.55
CA GLY A 194 5.36 40.89 -0.80
C GLY A 194 4.82 42.19 -0.20
N GLY A 195 5.67 43.12 0.22
CA GLY A 195 5.32 44.44 0.75
C GLY A 195 5.68 45.58 -0.20
#